data_AF-A0A967Z6A0-F1
#
_entry.id   AF-A0A967Z6A0-F1
#
_cell.length_a   1.000
_cell.length_b   1.000
_cell.length_c   1.000
_cell.angle_alpha   90.00
_cell.angle_beta   90.00
_cell.angle_gamma   90.00
#
_symmetry.space_group_name_H-M   'P 1'
#
loop_
_entity.id
_entity.type
_entity.pdbx_description
1 polymer ?
#
loop_
_entity_poly.entity_id
_entity_poly.type
_entity_poly.pdbx_seq_one_letter_code
_entity_poly.pdbx_strand_id
1 'polypeptide(L)'
;MKLFSNVKQLVFMTTLINLFFAVQTVYSQGHGEHHHNGREHNEDWPAGLQTITVSGQAKVDSSHFHPIYFLDEGNDETVDYQLGFGPYWYQPESGATRPQDGAKVTVTGGLVENHIPPLIVVFEIDGLVWR
;
A
#
# COMPACT_ATOMS: atom_id res chain seq x y z
N MET A 1 -55.80 -5.13 38.85
CA MET A 1 -54.45 -5.65 38.53
C MET A 1 -54.43 -6.15 37.08
N LYS A 2 -54.34 -5.26 36.08
CA LYS A 2 -54.21 -5.60 34.64
C LYS A 2 -53.61 -4.44 33.82
N LEU A 3 -52.44 -3.93 34.21
CA LEU A 3 -51.73 -2.92 33.39
C LEU A 3 -50.26 -3.24 33.08
N PHE A 4 -49.69 -4.32 33.65
CA PHE A 4 -48.27 -4.64 33.48
C PHE A 4 -47.97 -5.78 32.50
N SER A 5 -48.96 -6.27 31.74
CA SER A 5 -48.78 -7.45 30.88
C SER A 5 -48.22 -7.13 29.48
N ASN A 6 -48.36 -5.90 28.98
CA ASN A 6 -48.15 -5.63 27.54
C ASN A 6 -46.82 -4.95 27.19
N VAL A 7 -45.97 -4.60 28.18
CA VAL A 7 -44.67 -3.95 27.90
C VAL A 7 -43.53 -4.97 27.78
N LYS A 8 -43.65 -6.15 28.41
CA LYS A 8 -42.60 -7.19 28.37
C LYS A 8 -42.59 -8.03 27.09
N GLN A 9 -43.67 -8.03 26.30
CA GLN A 9 -43.67 -8.66 24.97
C GLN A 9 -43.20 -7.72 23.85
N LEU A 10 -43.25 -6.40 24.06
CA LEU A 10 -42.89 -5.42 23.03
C LEU A 10 -41.38 -5.10 22.97
N VAL A 11 -40.64 -5.32 24.06
CA VAL A 11 -39.18 -5.11 24.10
C VAL A 11 -38.39 -6.36 23.71
N PHE A 12 -39.03 -7.54 23.67
CA PHE A 12 -38.38 -8.79 23.27
C PHE A 12 -38.48 -9.09 21.76
N MET A 13 -39.14 -8.22 20.99
CA MET A 13 -39.38 -8.45 19.55
C MET A 13 -38.62 -7.48 18.63
N THR A 14 -37.77 -6.61 19.19
CA THR A 14 -36.92 -5.68 18.41
C THR A 14 -35.42 -5.96 18.52
N THR A 15 -35.01 -6.99 19.28
CA THR A 15 -33.59 -7.32 19.52
C THR A 15 -33.10 -8.55 18.75
N LEU A 16 -33.74 -8.87 17.61
CA LEU A 16 -33.40 -10.06 16.81
C LEU A 16 -33.55 -9.86 15.29
N ILE A 17 -33.57 -8.60 14.80
CA ILE A 17 -33.65 -8.27 13.35
C ILE A 17 -32.53 -7.28 12.95
N ASN A 18 -31.37 -7.32 13.61
CA ASN A 18 -30.18 -6.56 13.16
C ASN A 18 -28.95 -7.46 12.96
N LEU A 19 -29.17 -8.71 12.56
CA LEU A 19 -28.11 -9.63 12.18
C LEU A 19 -28.30 -10.12 10.74
N PHE A 20 -28.49 -9.20 9.79
CA PHE A 20 -28.61 -9.54 8.37
C PHE A 20 -27.97 -8.52 7.41
N PHE A 21 -26.89 -7.86 7.82
CA PHE A 21 -26.07 -7.07 6.90
C PHE A 21 -24.57 -7.24 7.19
N ALA A 22 -24.03 -8.40 6.82
CA ALA A 22 -22.62 -8.55 6.47
C ALA A 22 -22.36 -9.98 5.95
N VAL A 23 -22.88 -10.32 4.77
CA VAL A 23 -22.25 -11.39 4.00
C VAL A 23 -21.38 -10.69 2.97
N GLN A 24 -20.12 -10.46 3.35
CA GLN A 24 -19.11 -10.08 2.39
C GLN A 24 -18.90 -11.25 1.43
N THR A 25 -18.93 -10.92 0.14
CA THR A 25 -18.63 -11.80 -0.98
C THR A 25 -17.28 -12.47 -0.74
N VAL A 26 -17.27 -13.79 -0.52
CA VAL A 26 -16.05 -14.59 -0.57
C VAL A 26 -15.69 -14.72 -2.04
N TYR A 27 -14.77 -13.89 -2.53
CA TYR A 27 -14.12 -14.15 -3.81
C TYR A 27 -13.17 -15.34 -3.59
N SER A 28 -13.54 -16.51 -4.10
CA SER A 28 -12.62 -17.63 -4.22
C SER A 28 -11.52 -17.24 -5.21
N GLN A 29 -10.27 -17.13 -4.77
CA GLN A 29 -9.13 -17.14 -5.67
C GLN A 29 -9.03 -18.54 -6.27
N GLY A 30 -9.37 -18.65 -7.56
CA GLY A 30 -9.20 -19.87 -8.32
C GLY A 30 -7.72 -20.23 -8.40
N HIS A 31 -7.41 -21.47 -8.02
CA HIS A 31 -6.14 -22.12 -8.35
C HIS A 31 -6.02 -22.23 -9.87
N GLY A 32 -5.24 -21.33 -10.47
CA GLY A 32 -4.82 -21.38 -11.87
C GLY A 32 -3.41 -21.95 -11.97
N GLU A 33 -3.27 -22.93 -12.84
CA GLU A 33 -2.15 -23.85 -13.00
C GLU A 33 -0.80 -23.16 -13.33
N HIS A 34 0.26 -23.72 -12.75
CA HIS A 34 1.65 -23.35 -12.99
C HIS A 34 2.06 -23.68 -14.42
N HIS A 35 2.23 -22.67 -15.27
CA HIS A 35 2.97 -22.79 -16.52
C HIS A 35 4.04 -21.70 -16.58
N HIS A 36 5.27 -22.12 -16.29
CA HIS A 36 6.49 -21.33 -16.44
C HIS A 36 6.79 -21.12 -17.92
N ASN A 37 6.46 -19.95 -18.45
CA ASN A 37 7.07 -19.46 -19.69
C ASN A 37 7.79 -18.15 -19.35
N GLY A 38 9.11 -18.24 -19.31
CA GLY A 38 10.01 -17.11 -19.08
C GLY A 38 9.71 -16.00 -20.07
N ARG A 39 9.51 -14.80 -19.52
CA ARG A 39 9.26 -13.61 -20.31
C ARG A 39 10.53 -12.79 -20.38
N GLU A 40 10.86 -12.52 -21.62
CA GLU A 40 11.95 -11.69 -22.09
C GLU A 40 11.92 -10.34 -21.36
N HIS A 41 13.10 -9.86 -20.97
CA HIS A 41 13.28 -8.62 -20.22
C HIS A 41 12.91 -7.40 -21.08
N ASN A 42 11.64 -7.00 -21.06
CA ASN A 42 11.13 -5.66 -21.40
C ASN A 42 9.61 -5.58 -21.18
N GLU A 43 9.09 -6.14 -20.09
CA GLU A 43 7.64 -6.20 -19.88
C GLU A 43 7.12 -4.95 -19.18
N ASP A 44 6.36 -4.17 -19.94
CA ASP A 44 5.51 -3.08 -19.50
C ASP A 44 4.79 -3.45 -18.19
N TRP A 45 5.14 -2.73 -17.12
CA TRP A 45 4.37 -2.66 -15.87
C TRP A 45 2.90 -2.40 -16.21
N PRO A 46 1.93 -2.87 -15.41
CA PRO A 46 0.51 -2.85 -15.75
C PRO A 46 0.16 -1.53 -16.43
N ALA A 47 -0.11 -1.60 -17.74
CA ALA A 47 -0.22 -0.45 -18.60
C ALA A 47 -1.23 0.53 -17.96
N GLY A 48 -0.74 1.62 -17.36
CA GLY A 48 -1.61 2.58 -16.68
C GLY A 48 -1.07 3.26 -15.42
N LEU A 49 0.01 2.82 -14.79
CA LEU A 49 0.59 3.61 -13.69
C LEU A 49 1.26 4.89 -14.23
N GLN A 50 0.83 6.03 -13.72
CA GLN A 50 1.47 7.31 -14.04
C GLN A 50 2.91 7.27 -13.51
N THR A 51 3.88 7.45 -14.41
CA THR A 51 5.28 7.60 -14.01
C THR A 51 5.52 9.05 -13.58
N ILE A 52 6.09 9.22 -12.39
CA ILE A 52 6.47 10.54 -11.86
C ILE A 52 7.94 10.54 -11.49
N THR A 53 8.53 11.73 -11.43
CA THR A 53 9.87 11.97 -10.87
C THR A 53 9.76 13.10 -9.87
N VAL A 54 10.15 12.84 -8.63
CA VAL A 54 10.05 13.77 -7.50
C VAL A 54 11.38 13.80 -6.75
N SER A 55 11.68 14.93 -6.10
CA SER A 55 12.87 15.07 -5.27
C SER A 55 12.48 15.58 -3.90
N GLY A 56 13.08 15.02 -2.85
CA GLY A 56 12.70 15.36 -1.49
C GLY A 56 13.66 14.80 -0.46
N GLN A 57 13.33 15.02 0.81
CA GLN A 57 14.01 14.41 1.93
C GLN A 57 13.39 13.04 2.24
N ALA A 58 14.21 12.01 2.30
CA ALA A 58 13.80 10.69 2.77
C ALA A 58 13.53 10.71 4.27
N LYS A 59 12.41 10.11 4.69
CA LYS A 59 12.10 9.83 6.09
C LYS A 59 12.00 8.32 6.27
N VAL A 60 12.76 7.75 7.21
CA VAL A 60 12.84 6.29 7.40
C VAL A 60 12.28 5.93 8.76
N ASP A 61 11.14 5.23 8.76
CA ASP A 61 10.57 4.67 9.98
C ASP A 61 11.11 3.26 10.22
N SER A 62 12.02 3.14 11.18
CA SER A 62 12.64 1.87 11.59
C SER A 62 11.93 1.19 12.78
N SER A 63 10.74 1.63 13.18
CA SER A 63 9.98 1.01 14.28
C SER A 63 9.37 -0.34 13.92
N HIS A 64 9.33 -0.66 12.62
CA HIS A 64 8.83 -1.91 12.06
C HIS A 64 9.96 -2.93 11.86
N PHE A 65 9.59 -4.21 11.71
CA PHE A 65 10.57 -5.29 11.45
C PHE A 65 11.42 -5.04 10.18
N HIS A 66 10.85 -4.35 9.19
CA HIS A 66 11.57 -3.78 8.06
C HIS A 66 11.27 -2.28 7.97
N PRO A 67 12.27 -1.42 7.71
CA PRO A 67 12.02 0.01 7.64
C PRO A 67 11.01 0.36 6.55
N ILE A 68 10.16 1.34 6.86
CA ILE A 68 9.25 1.96 5.89
C ILE A 68 9.87 3.29 5.45
N TYR A 69 9.80 3.56 4.15
CA TYR A 69 10.44 4.71 3.54
C TYR A 69 9.37 5.68 3.05
N PHE A 70 9.59 6.96 3.34
CA PHE A 70 8.74 8.05 2.89
C PHE A 70 9.58 9.16 2.25
N LEU A 71 8.92 10.03 1.49
CA LEU A 71 9.51 11.21 0.90
C LEU A 71 8.71 12.45 1.32
N ASP A 72 9.43 13.48 1.75
CA ASP A 72 8.95 14.84 2.03
C ASP A 72 9.54 15.75 0.95
N GLU A 73 8.73 16.11 -0.06
CA GLU A 73 9.12 16.93 -1.22
C GLU A 73 9.30 18.41 -0.81
N GLY A 74 8.50 18.88 0.16
CA GLY A 74 8.49 20.28 0.62
C GLY A 74 9.49 20.62 1.73
N ASN A 75 10.09 19.61 2.37
CA ASN A 75 10.86 19.72 3.61
C ASN A 75 10.06 20.47 4.70
N ASP A 76 8.78 20.15 4.85
CA ASP A 76 7.86 20.75 5.83
C ASP A 76 7.50 19.81 6.98
N GLU A 77 8.20 18.67 7.08
CA GLU A 77 7.98 17.59 8.05
C GLU A 77 6.70 16.77 7.81
N THR A 78 5.96 17.03 6.74
CA THR A 78 4.85 16.20 6.28
C THR A 78 5.32 15.29 5.15
N VAL A 79 5.00 14.00 5.24
CA VAL A 79 5.35 13.04 4.18
C VAL A 79 4.33 13.10 3.04
N ASP A 80 4.81 13.29 1.82
CA ASP A 80 3.98 13.37 0.61
C ASP A 80 3.78 12.00 -0.02
N TYR A 81 4.79 11.13 0.07
CA TYR A 81 4.78 9.80 -0.56
C TYR A 81 5.35 8.73 0.35
N GLN A 82 4.82 7.52 0.22
CA GLN A 82 5.50 6.30 0.65
C GLN A 82 6.34 5.76 -0.52
N LEU A 83 7.53 5.21 -0.23
CA LEU A 83 8.42 4.63 -1.24
C LEU A 83 8.43 3.10 -1.14
N GLY A 84 8.07 2.44 -2.24
CA GLY A 84 8.03 1.00 -2.38
C GLY A 84 9.26 0.45 -3.08
N PHE A 85 10.18 -0.13 -2.31
CA PHE A 85 11.42 -0.75 -2.81
C PHE A 85 11.30 -2.27 -3.05
N GLY A 86 10.08 -2.80 -3.12
CA GLY A 86 9.83 -4.24 -3.19
C GLY A 86 10.18 -4.97 -1.89
N PRO A 87 10.43 -6.30 -1.95
CA PRO A 87 10.82 -7.09 -0.78
C PRO A 87 12.07 -6.51 -0.09
N TYR A 88 12.12 -6.58 1.24
CA TYR A 88 13.24 -6.03 2.02
C TYR A 88 14.61 -6.63 1.66
N TRP A 89 14.63 -7.87 1.16
CA TRP A 89 15.83 -8.60 0.75
C TRP A 89 16.25 -8.31 -0.69
N TYR A 90 15.42 -7.61 -1.47
CA TYR A 90 15.78 -7.27 -2.84
C TYR A 90 16.90 -6.21 -2.85
N GLN A 91 17.88 -6.44 -3.72
CA GLN A 91 19.02 -5.57 -3.97
C GLN A 91 19.21 -5.46 -5.49
N PRO A 92 19.21 -4.25 -6.07
CA PRO A 92 19.42 -4.07 -7.51
C PRO A 92 20.87 -4.31 -7.92
N GLU A 93 21.07 -4.78 -9.16
CA GLU A 93 22.38 -4.98 -9.77
C GLU A 93 23.12 -3.65 -10.02
N SER A 94 22.40 -2.54 -10.13
CA SER A 94 22.96 -1.19 -10.36
C SER A 94 23.84 -0.68 -9.20
N GLY A 95 23.76 -1.30 -8.03
CA GLY A 95 24.37 -0.80 -6.81
C GLY A 95 23.58 0.31 -6.11
N ALA A 96 22.36 0.64 -6.57
CA ALA A 96 21.48 1.55 -5.84
C ALA A 96 21.22 1.04 -4.42
N THR A 97 21.15 1.97 -3.47
CA THR A 97 20.89 1.68 -2.05
C THR A 97 19.62 2.40 -1.60
N ARG A 98 18.89 1.80 -0.66
CA ARG A 98 17.79 2.50 0.01
C ARG A 98 18.34 3.74 0.73
N PRO A 99 17.58 4.84 0.78
CA PRO A 99 18.08 6.09 1.34
C PRO A 99 18.24 5.99 2.85
N GLN A 100 19.17 6.78 3.38
CA GLN A 100 19.28 7.03 4.83
C GLN A 100 18.22 8.07 5.26
N ASP A 101 17.84 8.04 6.53
CA ASP A 101 16.96 9.06 7.09
C ASP A 101 17.58 10.46 6.94
N GLY A 102 16.78 11.41 6.47
CA GLY A 102 17.20 12.80 6.21
C GLY A 102 17.97 13.02 4.90
N ALA A 103 18.29 11.97 4.13
CA ALA A 103 18.98 12.12 2.85
C ALA A 103 18.09 12.82 1.81
N LYS A 104 18.66 13.73 1.02
CA LYS A 104 17.99 14.28 -0.17
C LYS A 104 18.16 13.30 -1.32
N VAL A 105 17.06 12.89 -1.93
CA VAL A 105 17.05 11.93 -3.04
C VAL A 105 16.12 12.36 -4.16
N THR A 106 16.40 11.90 -5.37
CA THR A 106 15.50 11.98 -6.52
C THR A 106 15.00 10.59 -6.86
N VAL A 107 13.68 10.40 -6.93
CA VAL A 107 13.05 9.11 -7.20
C VAL A 107 12.21 9.20 -8.46
N THR A 108 12.39 8.23 -9.35
CA THR A 108 11.49 7.98 -10.49
C THR A 108 10.75 6.67 -10.25
N GLY A 109 9.44 6.66 -10.45
CA GLY A 109 8.63 5.49 -10.13
C GLY A 109 7.19 5.57 -10.61
N GLY A 110 6.45 4.47 -10.42
CA GLY A 110 5.02 4.37 -10.72
C GLY A 110 4.18 4.82 -9.53
N LEU A 111 3.30 5.81 -9.74
CA LEU A 111 2.41 6.38 -8.74
C LEU A 111 1.17 5.51 -8.53
N VAL A 112 0.87 5.21 -7.27
CA VAL A 112 -0.32 4.52 -6.80
C VAL A 112 -1.06 5.44 -5.82
N GLU A 113 -2.11 6.11 -6.31
CA GLU A 113 -2.82 7.18 -5.57
C GLU A 113 -3.80 6.67 -4.50
N ASN A 114 -4.16 5.38 -4.53
CA ASN A 114 -5.13 4.82 -3.57
C ASN A 114 -4.53 4.44 -2.20
N HIS A 115 -3.30 4.87 -1.93
CA HIS A 115 -2.63 4.76 -0.63
C HIS A 115 -2.59 6.12 0.07
N ILE A 116 -2.46 6.14 1.40
CA ILE A 116 -2.33 7.37 2.19
C ILE A 116 -1.09 7.24 3.09
N PRO A 117 0.01 7.98 2.82
CA PRO A 117 0.24 8.81 1.63
C PRO A 117 0.29 7.96 0.34
N PRO A 118 0.16 8.57 -0.86
CA PRO A 118 0.33 7.86 -2.13
C PRO A 118 1.65 7.09 -2.19
N LEU A 119 1.64 5.93 -2.85
CA LEU A 119 2.82 5.06 -2.95
C LEU A 119 3.52 5.29 -4.30
N ILE A 120 4.84 5.45 -4.26
CA ILE A 120 5.70 5.39 -5.44
C ILE A 120 6.41 4.04 -5.44
N VAL A 121 6.11 3.20 -6.43
CA VAL A 121 6.92 2.00 -6.70
C VAL A 121 8.21 2.45 -7.37
N VAL A 122 9.34 2.28 -6.69
CA VAL A 122 10.62 2.87 -7.09
C VAL A 122 11.21 2.13 -8.28
N PHE A 123 11.48 2.86 -9.36
CA PHE A 123 12.16 2.35 -10.56
C PHE A 123 13.60 2.83 -10.63
N GLU A 124 13.87 4.06 -10.20
CA GLU A 124 15.20 4.66 -10.12
C GLU A 124 15.30 5.52 -8.86
N ILE A 125 16.49 5.57 -8.26
CA ILE A 125 16.85 6.46 -7.16
C ILE A 125 18.23 7.05 -7.42
N ASP A 126 18.35 8.37 -7.33
CA ASP A 126 19.57 9.15 -7.58
C ASP A 126 20.25 8.80 -8.92
N GLY A 127 19.43 8.56 -9.95
CA GLY A 127 19.87 8.21 -11.31
C GLY A 127 20.36 6.77 -11.47
N LEU A 128 20.25 5.94 -10.44
CA LEU A 128 20.55 4.50 -10.50
C LEU A 128 19.26 3.69 -10.58
N VAL A 129 19.25 2.71 -11.49
CA VAL A 129 18.11 1.82 -11.70
C VAL A 129 17.88 0.93 -10.49
N TRP A 130 16.69 0.94 -9.91
CA TRP A 130 16.30 0.06 -8.81
C TRP A 130 15.71 -1.27 -9.28
N ARG A 131 15.21 -1.39 -10.50
CA ARG A 131 14.51 -2.61 -10.97
C ARG A 131 15.22 -3.33 -12.10
#